data_AF-A0A4Q2LH93-F1
#
_entry.id   AF-A0A4Q2LH93-F1
#
_cell.length_a   1.000
_cell.length_b   1.000
_cell.length_c   1.000
_cell.angle_alpha   90.00
_cell.angle_beta   90.00
_cell.angle_gamma   90.00
#
_symmetry.space_group_name_H-M   'P 1'
#
loop_
_entity.id
_entity.type
_entity.pdbx_description
1 polymer ?
#
loop_
_entity_poly.entity_id
_entity_poly.type
_entity_poly.pdbx_seq_one_letter_code
_entity_poly.pdbx_strand_id
1 'polypeptide(L)' 'MNYDQLLEEWEQSRENFLDFMIHVCGLPVDSKTYKDLDRTINNIEDIKKWGEFFDGDIENITATTESFLTFGQREAI' A
#
# COMPACT_ATOMS: atom_id res chain seq x y z
N MET A 1 0.34 10.44 13.81
CA MET A 1 0.74 11.27 12.65
C MET A 1 -0.41 12.18 12.27
N ASN A 2 -0.12 13.35 11.69
CA ASN A 2 -1.14 14.16 11.01
C ASN A 2 -1.23 13.76 9.52
N TYR A 3 -2.24 14.27 8.81
CA TYR A 3 -2.50 13.93 7.41
C TYR A 3 -1.32 14.26 6.47
N ASP A 4 -0.73 15.45 6.63
CA ASP A 4 0.42 15.89 5.82
C ASP A 4 1.66 15.00 6.01
N GLN A 5 1.96 14.59 7.25
CA GLN A 5 3.05 13.65 7.53
C GLN A 5 2.83 12.28 6.86
N LEU A 6 1.59 11.79 6.84
CA LEU A 6 1.29 10.53 6.15
C LEU A 6 1.49 10.67 4.63
N LEU A 7 1.18 11.83 4.03
CA LEU A 7 1.45 12.05 2.60
C LEU A 7 2.94 12.09 2.26
N GLU A 8 3.78 12.61 3.16
CA GLU A 8 5.21 12.78 2.92
C GLU A 8 6.05 11.55 3.35
N GLU A 9 5.59 10.79 4.34
CA GLU A 9 6.40 9.76 5.01
C GLU A 9 5.82 8.34 4.93
N TRP A 10 4.76 8.11 4.14
CA TRP A 10 4.11 6.79 4.03
C TRP A 10 5.08 5.67 3.61
N GLU A 11 6.12 5.97 2.83
CA GLU A 11 7.09 4.99 2.35
C GLU A 11 8.21 4.66 3.36
N GLN A 12 8.30 5.38 4.48
CA GLN A 12 9.43 5.28 5.42
C GLN A 12 9.36 4.06 6.34
N SER A 13 8.15 3.51 6.58
CA SER A 13 7.97 2.34 7.42
C SER A 13 6.68 1.60 7.06
N ARG A 14 6.61 0.31 7.40
CA ARG A 14 5.37 -0.49 7.26
C ARG A 14 4.22 0.11 8.06
N GLU A 15 4.51 0.66 9.24
CA GLU A 15 3.49 1.30 10.08
C GLU A 15 2.93 2.55 9.39
N ASN A 16 3.81 3.43 8.88
CA ASN A 16 3.40 4.63 8.15
C ASN A 16 2.60 4.27 6.89
N PHE A 17 3.00 3.21 6.18
CA PHE A 17 2.29 2.74 4.99
C PHE A 17 0.86 2.27 5.34
N LEU A 18 0.70 1.45 6.38
CA LEU A 18 -0.63 0.96 6.77
C LEU A 18 -1.50 2.09 7.33
N ASP A 19 -0.92 3.03 8.08
CA ASP A 19 -1.62 4.22 8.54
C ASP A 19 -2.05 5.10 7.36
N PHE A 20 -1.21 5.26 6.33
CA PHE A 20 -1.56 5.96 5.10
C PHE A 20 -2.76 5.29 4.40
N MET A 21 -2.76 3.97 4.28
CA MET A 21 -3.88 3.22 3.70
C MET A 21 -5.19 3.46 4.45
N ILE A 22 -5.17 3.49 5.78
CA ILE A 22 -6.37 3.68 6.59
C ILE A 22 -6.83 5.14 6.56
N HIS A 23 -5.91 6.08 6.81
CA HIS A 23 -6.24 7.47 7.11
C HIS A 23 -6.28 8.38 5.89
N VAL A 24 -5.40 8.13 4.91
CA VAL A 24 -5.34 8.92 3.67
C VAL A 24 -6.18 8.27 2.59
N CYS A 25 -6.04 6.95 2.41
CA CYS A 25 -6.81 6.23 1.40
C CYS A 25 -8.21 5.80 1.84
N GLY A 26 -8.54 5.96 3.12
CA GLY A 26 -9.84 5.57 3.66
C GLY A 26 -10.10 4.06 3.57
N LEU A 27 -9.04 3.24 3.46
CA LEU A 27 -9.15 1.81 3.27
C LEU A 27 -9.54 1.13 4.59
N PRO A 28 -10.71 0.47 4.69
CA PRO A 28 -11.10 -0.19 5.92
C PRO A 28 -10.17 -1.36 6.23
N VAL A 29 -9.78 -1.50 7.50
CA VAL A 29 -8.92 -2.62 7.97
C VAL A 29 -9.52 -4.00 7.69
N ASP A 30 -10.84 -4.08 7.58
CA ASP A 30 -11.54 -5.32 7.26
C ASP A 30 -11.64 -5.63 5.76
N SER A 31 -11.28 -4.68 4.91
CA SER A 31 -11.29 -4.86 3.46
C SER A 31 -10.30 -5.93 3.02
N LYS A 32 -10.62 -6.59 1.89
CA LYS A 32 -9.70 -7.55 1.27
C LYS A 32 -8.37 -6.89 0.90
N THR A 33 -8.43 -5.71 0.28
CA THR A 33 -7.25 -4.93 -0.14
C THR A 33 -6.31 -4.66 1.03
N TYR A 34 -6.84 -4.21 2.18
CA TYR A 34 -6.01 -3.97 3.36
C TYR A 34 -5.35 -5.26 3.86
N LYS A 35 -6.12 -6.36 3.95
CA LYS A 35 -5.62 -7.65 4.40
C LYS A 35 -4.56 -8.24 3.47
N ASP A 36 -4.67 -7.99 2.17
CA ASP A 36 -3.65 -8.41 1.20
C ASP A 36 -2.37 -7.57 1.36
N LEU A 37 -2.50 -6.24 1.49
CA LEU A 37 -1.36 -5.36 1.76
C LEU A 37 -0.66 -5.70 3.08
N ASP A 38 -1.40 -5.92 4.16
CA ASP A 38 -0.86 -6.29 5.48
C ASP A 38 -0.04 -7.59 5.42
N ARG A 39 -0.43 -8.54 4.57
CA ARG A 39 0.28 -9.81 4.36
C ARG A 39 1.49 -9.70 3.45
N THR A 40 1.40 -8.88 2.41
CA THR A 40 2.44 -8.81 1.37
C THR A 40 3.51 -7.77 1.70
N ILE A 41 3.14 -6.64 2.30
CA ILE A 41 4.06 -5.57 2.67
C ILE A 41 4.72 -5.91 4.02
N ASN A 42 5.97 -6.36 3.98
CA ASN A 42 6.74 -6.74 5.16
C ASN A 42 7.90 -5.79 5.44
N ASN A 43 8.39 -5.08 4.42
CA ASN A 43 9.52 -4.17 4.52
C ASN A 43 9.37 -2.97 3.56
N ILE A 44 10.31 -2.03 3.65
CA ILE A 44 10.33 -0.80 2.83
C ILE A 44 10.49 -1.10 1.32
N GLU A 45 11.18 -2.18 0.95
CA GLU A 45 11.34 -2.55 -0.45
C GLU A 45 10.00 -2.98 -1.07
N ASP A 46 9.16 -3.69 -0.32
CA ASP A 46 7.81 -4.06 -0.77
C ASP A 46 6.95 -2.81 -0.99
N ILE A 47 7.07 -1.82 -0.10
CA ILE A 47 6.36 -0.53 -0.22
C ILE A 47 6.79 0.19 -1.50
N LYS A 48 8.10 0.24 -1.78
CA LYS A 48 8.63 0.85 -3.00
C LYS A 48 8.12 0.16 -4.26
N LYS A 49 8.14 -1.18 -4.28
CA LYS A 49 7.61 -1.98 -5.39
C LYS A 49 6.11 -1.73 -5.60
N TRP A 50 5.33 -1.67 -4.53
CA TRP A 50 3.92 -1.30 -4.63
C TRP A 50 3.75 0.13 -5.15
N GLY A 51 4.58 1.06 -4.68
CA GLY A 51 4.61 2.46 -5.10
C GLY A 51 4.88 2.66 -6.59
N GLU A 52 5.62 1.75 -7.25
CA GLU A 52 5.79 1.78 -8.72
C GLU A 52 4.48 1.61 -9.50
N PHE A 53 3.45 1.01 -8.88
CA PHE A 53 2.11 0.88 -9.45
C PHE A 53 1.16 2.01 -9.02
N PHE A 54 1.57 2.83 -8.06
CA PHE A 54 0.76 3.89 -7.51
C PHE A 54 1.04 5.21 -8.22
N ASP A 55 0.07 5.72 -8.96
CA ASP A 55 0.14 6.97 -9.73
C ASP A 55 -0.30 8.20 -8.93
N GLY A 56 -0.57 8.04 -7.63
CA GLY A 56 -1.14 9.06 -6.76
C GLY A 56 -2.67 9.05 -6.72
N ASP A 57 -3.34 8.16 -7.47
CA ASP A 57 -4.79 8.01 -7.42
C ASP A 57 -5.23 7.21 -6.19
N ILE A 58 -5.50 7.95 -5.12
CA ILE A 58 -5.96 7.42 -3.84
C ILE A 58 -7.34 6.73 -3.95
N GLU A 59 -8.16 7.07 -4.96
CA GLU A 59 -9.47 6.43 -5.16
C GLU A 59 -9.33 5.03 -5.79
N ASN A 60 -8.18 4.72 -6.40
CA ASN A 60 -7.96 3.50 -7.15
C ASN A 60 -7.00 2.48 -6.49
N ILE A 61 -6.79 2.61 -5.18
CA ILE A 61 -5.87 1.77 -4.38
C ILE A 61 -6.11 0.27 -4.54
N THR A 62 -7.36 -0.14 -4.75
CA THR A 62 -7.68 -1.55 -4.97
C THR A 62 -7.07 -2.07 -6.27
N ALA A 63 -7.21 -1.34 -7.39
CA ALA A 63 -6.64 -1.77 -8.68
C ALA A 63 -5.10 -1.72 -8.68
N THR A 64 -4.52 -0.71 -8.01
CA THR A 64 -3.06 -0.64 -7.77
C THR A 64 -2.56 -1.88 -7.03
N THR A 65 -3.24 -2.24 -5.94
CA THR A 65 -2.90 -3.41 -5.13
C THR A 65 -3.05 -4.71 -5.92
N GLU A 66 -4.13 -4.87 -6.70
CA GLU A 66 -4.32 -6.05 -7.55
C GLU A 66 -3.22 -6.19 -8.62
N SER A 67 -2.78 -5.07 -9.20
CA SER A 67 -1.68 -5.05 -10.17
C SER A 67 -0.36 -5.49 -9.54
N PHE A 68 -0.05 -4.95 -8.35
CA PHE A 68 1.12 -5.34 -7.56
C PHE A 68 1.11 -6.84 -7.19
N LEU A 69 -0.02 -7.36 -6.70
CA LEU A 69 -0.15 -8.77 -6.34
C LEU A 69 -0.02 -9.70 -7.54
N THR A 70 -0.56 -9.30 -8.69
CA THR A 70 -0.44 -10.07 -9.95
C THR A 70 1.01 -10.09 -10.44
N PHE A 71 1.75 -8.99 -10.27
CA PHE A 71 3.18 -8.94 -10.58
C PHE A 71 4.00 -9.84 -9.64
N GLY A 72 3.78 -9.75 -8.32
CA GLY A 72 4.52 -10.57 -7.34
C GLY A 72 4.31 -12.08 -7.50
N GLN A 73 3.14 -12.52 -7.99
CA GLN A 73 2.90 -13.93 -8.31
C GLN A 73 3.71 -14.43 -9.51
N ARG A 74 4.13 -13.55 -10.43
CA ARG A 74 4.94 -13.91 -11.60
C ARG A 74 6.42 -14.07 -11.30
N GLU A 75 6.92 -13.42 -10.24
CA GLU A 75 8.32 -13.51 -9.80
C GLU A 75 8.59 -14.72 -8.89
N ALA A 76 7.54 -15.40 -8.42
CA ALA A 76 7.61 -16.56 -7.55
C ALA A 76 7.64 -17.92 -8.29
N ILE A 77 7.72 -17.92 -9.63
CA ILE A 77 7.72 -19.11 -10.50
C ILE A 77 9.07 -19.27 -11.19
#